data_AF-A0A840NTL4-F1
#
_entry.id   AF-A0A840NTL4-F1
#
_cell.length_a   1.000
_cell.length_b   1.000
_cell.length_c   1.000
_cell.angle_alpha   90.00
_cell.angle_beta   90.00
_cell.angle_gamma   90.00
#
_symmetry.space_group_name_H-M   'P 1'
#
loop_
_entity.id
_entity.type
_entity.pdbx_description
1 polymer ?
#
loop_
_entity_poly.entity_id
_entity_poly.type
_entity_poly.pdbx_seq_one_letter_code
_entity_poly.pdbx_strand_id
1 'polypeptide(L)'
;MAGEGPEPPLLLIGAARWDDVMGPEHLDRLRRLRSLVAGGGRYDTTSTLLACFSGVGFSDELRACARQDRDVLLVGLADLYGGL
;
A
#
# COMPACT_ATOMS: atom_id res chain seq x y z
N MET A 1 22.21 9.94 -18.72
CA MET A 1 22.99 10.00 -17.47
C MET A 1 22.09 10.65 -16.43
N ALA A 2 22.10 10.14 -15.20
CA ALA A 2 21.15 10.39 -14.10
C ALA A 2 20.59 11.82 -14.04
N GLY A 3 19.27 11.94 -13.79
CA GLY A 3 18.61 13.21 -13.54
C GLY A 3 19.20 13.87 -12.30
N GLU A 4 19.55 15.14 -12.45
CA GLU A 4 20.31 15.92 -11.48
C GLU A 4 19.36 16.43 -10.38
N GLY A 5 19.16 15.62 -9.33
CA GLY A 5 18.32 15.92 -8.17
C GLY A 5 18.02 14.67 -7.32
N PRO A 6 17.65 14.82 -6.03
CA PRO A 6 17.20 13.69 -5.23
C PRO A 6 16.00 13.00 -5.90
N GLU A 7 15.95 11.66 -5.81
CA GLU A 7 14.86 10.88 -6.39
C GLU A 7 13.51 11.36 -5.82
N PRO A 8 12.49 11.62 -6.66
CA PRO A 8 11.20 12.07 -6.17
C PRO A 8 10.56 11.01 -5.26
N PRO A 9 9.88 11.40 -4.17
CA PRO A 9 9.30 10.45 -3.24
C PRO A 9 8.09 9.76 -3.86
N LEU A 10 8.02 8.43 -3.74
CA LEU A 10 6.82 7.65 -4.01
C LEU A 10 5.99 7.56 -2.73
N LEU A 11 4.87 8.28 -2.70
CA LEU A 11 4.08 8.40 -1.48
C LEU A 11 3.28 7.12 -1.15
N LEU A 12 2.76 6.43 -2.17
CA LEU A 12 1.83 5.32 -1.95
C LEU A 12 1.83 4.33 -3.12
N ILE A 13 1.75 3.04 -2.80
CA ILE A 13 1.41 1.97 -3.74
C ILE A 13 0.15 1.30 -3.20
N GLY A 14 -0.90 1.22 -4.03
CA GLY A 14 -2.20 0.71 -3.61
C GLY A 14 -2.72 -0.43 -4.46
N ALA A 15 -3.54 -1.29 -3.86
CA ALA A 15 -4.41 -2.24 -4.57
C ALA A 15 -5.87 -1.99 -4.18
N ALA A 16 -6.76 -2.05 -5.16
CA ALA A 16 -8.20 -1.88 -4.97
C ALA A 16 -8.97 -3.12 -5.42
N ARG A 17 -9.90 -3.58 -4.57
CA ARG A 17 -10.72 -4.79 -4.75
C ARG A 17 -12.15 -4.53 -4.32
N TRP A 18 -13.11 -5.11 -5.04
CA TRP A 18 -14.55 -4.93 -4.76
C TRP A 18 -15.27 -6.26 -4.51
N ASP A 19 -14.65 -7.38 -4.87
CA ASP A 19 -15.25 -8.70 -5.04
C ASP A 19 -14.82 -9.72 -3.99
N ASP A 20 -13.82 -9.40 -3.17
CA ASP A 20 -13.22 -10.36 -2.24
C ASP A 20 -12.66 -9.71 -0.96
N VAL A 21 -12.59 -10.49 0.12
CA VAL A 21 -11.97 -10.10 1.39
C VAL A 21 -10.46 -10.09 1.20
N MET A 22 -9.81 -8.95 1.47
CA MET A 22 -8.36 -8.87 1.30
C MET A 22 -7.60 -9.54 2.46
N GLY A 23 -6.78 -10.55 2.12
CA GLY A 23 -5.79 -11.19 2.99
C GLY A 23 -4.37 -10.60 2.93
N PRO A 24 -3.45 -11.09 3.80
CA PRO A 24 -2.03 -10.70 3.82
C PRO A 24 -1.29 -10.86 2.48
N GLU A 25 -1.70 -11.83 1.65
CA GLU A 25 -1.12 -12.06 0.32
C GLU A 25 -1.21 -10.84 -0.59
N HIS A 26 -2.24 -9.99 -0.40
CA HIS A 26 -2.35 -8.72 -1.12
C HIS A 26 -1.30 -7.72 -0.69
N LEU A 27 -1.05 -7.64 0.62
CA LEU A 27 -0.01 -6.79 1.18
C LEU A 27 1.38 -7.26 0.76
N ASP A 28 1.63 -8.56 0.72
CA ASP A 28 2.91 -9.12 0.25
C ASP A 28 3.17 -8.80 -1.22
N ARG A 29 2.12 -8.81 -2.05
CA ARG A 29 2.22 -8.34 -3.44
C ARG A 29 2.62 -6.87 -3.50
N LEU A 30 2.05 -6.00 -2.67
CA LEU A 30 2.41 -4.58 -2.60
C LEU A 30 3.86 -4.39 -2.12
N ARG A 31 4.30 -5.13 -1.10
CA ARG A 31 5.70 -5.14 -0.63
C ARG A 31 6.67 -5.50 -1.75
N ARG A 32 6.35 -6.55 -2.52
CA ARG A 32 7.15 -6.97 -3.68
C ARG A 32 7.20 -5.88 -4.75
N LEU A 33 6.08 -5.20 -5.03
CA LEU A 33 6.06 -4.06 -5.95
C LEU A 33 6.95 -2.93 -5.46
N ARG A 34 6.90 -2.56 -4.17
CA ARG A 34 7.80 -1.55 -3.59
C ARG A 34 9.27 -1.92 -3.78
N SER A 35 9.65 -3.17 -3.52
CA SER A 35 11.02 -3.66 -3.73
C SER A 35 11.47 -3.55 -5.19
N LEU A 36 10.58 -3.84 -6.14
CA LEU A 36 10.89 -3.69 -7.57
C LEU A 36 11.06 -2.22 -7.97
N VAL A 37 10.22 -1.33 -7.45
CA VAL A 37 10.35 0.11 -7.73
C VAL A 37 11.64 0.67 -7.12
N ALA A 38 11.95 0.29 -5.89
CA ALA A 38 13.19 0.67 -5.21
C ALA A 38 14.44 0.22 -6.00
N GLY A 39 14.43 -1.01 -6.52
CA GLY A 39 15.53 -1.53 -7.35
C GLY A 39 15.72 -0.79 -8.68
N GLY A 40 14.73 -0.02 -9.13
CA GLY A 40 14.80 0.79 -10.34
C GLY A 40 15.50 2.15 -10.17
N GLY A 41 15.70 2.64 -8.94
CA GLY A 41 16.36 3.93 -8.66
C GLY A 41 15.69 5.16 -9.27
N ARG A 42 14.39 5.07 -9.56
CA ARG A 42 13.60 6.19 -10.13
C ARG A 42 12.91 7.02 -9.05
N TYR A 43 12.64 6.42 -7.89
CA TYR A 43 11.83 6.99 -6.83
C TYR A 43 12.41 6.61 -5.47
N ASP A 44 12.44 7.57 -4.54
CA ASP A 44 12.64 7.26 -3.13
C ASP A 44 11.40 6.55 -2.59
N THR A 45 11.59 5.34 -2.08
CA THR A 45 10.51 4.49 -1.54
C THR A 45 10.55 4.33 -0.02
N THR A 46 11.43 5.06 0.65
CA THR A 46 11.70 4.92 2.10
C THR A 46 10.45 5.12 2.95
N SER A 47 9.57 6.03 2.54
CA SER A 47 8.31 6.36 3.24
C SER A 47 7.06 6.01 2.43
N THR A 48 7.16 5.04 1.50
CA THR A 48 6.02 4.64 0.67
C THR A 48 4.99 3.85 1.48
N LEU A 49 3.76 4.37 1.54
CA LEU A 49 2.62 3.68 2.11
C LEU A 49 2.14 2.53 1.21
N LEU A 50 1.72 1.42 1.83
CA LEU A 50 1.10 0.28 1.16
C LEU A 50 -0.39 0.28 1.50
N ALA A 51 -1.23 0.63 0.53
CA ALA A 51 -2.66 0.80 0.76
C ALA A 51 -3.50 -0.34 0.18
N CYS A 52 -4.39 -0.90 1.00
CA CYS A 52 -5.40 -1.86 0.57
C CYS A 52 -6.79 -1.21 0.62
N PHE A 53 -7.40 -1.02 -0.55
CA PHE A 53 -8.75 -0.51 -0.70
C PHE A 53 -9.70 -1.68 -0.93
N SER A 54 -10.71 -1.83 -0.07
CA SER A 54 -11.63 -2.98 -0.15
C SER A 54 -13.10 -2.58 -0.08
N GLY A 55 -13.86 -3.11 -1.04
CA GLY A 55 -15.33 -3.07 -1.07
C GLY A 55 -16.00 -4.14 -0.22
N VAL A 56 -15.29 -5.23 0.13
CA VAL A 56 -15.84 -6.34 0.94
C VAL A 56 -15.30 -6.31 2.38
N GLY A 57 -14.09 -5.81 2.56
CA GLY A 57 -13.38 -5.74 3.84
C GLY A 57 -12.03 -6.44 3.83
N PHE A 58 -11.53 -6.68 5.04
CA PHE A 58 -10.18 -7.22 5.30
C PHE A 58 -10.27 -8.46 6.18
N SER A 59 -9.31 -9.36 6.05
CA SER A 59 -9.08 -10.45 7.01
C SER A 59 -8.54 -9.91 8.34
N ASP A 60 -8.62 -10.71 9.40
CA ASP A 60 -8.10 -10.32 10.71
C ASP A 60 -6.57 -10.33 10.74
N GLU A 61 -5.94 -11.21 9.97
CA GLU A 61 -4.50 -11.28 9.77
C GLU A 61 -3.99 -10.00 9.11
N LEU A 62 -4.67 -9.52 8.06
CA LEU A 62 -4.29 -8.26 7.40
C LEU A 62 -4.50 -7.06 8.34
N ARG A 63 -5.57 -7.04 9.14
CA ARG A 63 -5.75 -6.02 10.20
C ARG A 63 -4.66 -6.08 11.26
N ALA A 64 -4.16 -7.27 11.60
CA ALA A 64 -3.05 -7.41 12.55
C ALA A 64 -1.75 -6.85 11.94
N CYS A 65 -1.46 -7.15 10.67
CA CYS A 65 -0.34 -6.55 9.96
C CYS A 65 -0.41 -5.01 9.96
N ALA A 66 -1.57 -4.43 9.66
CA ALA A 66 -1.74 -2.97 9.63
C ALA A 66 -1.58 -2.31 11.00
N ARG A 67 -1.86 -3.02 12.09
CA ARG A 67 -1.59 -2.52 13.45
C ARG A 67 -0.11 -2.55 13.82
N GLN A 68 0.65 -3.47 13.25
CA GLN A 68 2.07 -3.65 13.52
C GLN A 68 2.96 -2.76 12.64
N ASP A 69 2.47 -2.42 11.45
CA ASP A 69 3.22 -1.70 10.42
C ASP A 69 2.51 -0.38 10.07
N ARG A 70 3.10 0.75 10.48
CA ARG A 70 2.52 2.08 10.28
C ARG A 70 2.49 2.51 8.81
N ASP A 71 3.22 1.83 7.93
CA ASP A 71 3.22 2.13 6.51
C ASP A 71 2.06 1.43 5.78
N VAL A 72 1.27 0.61 6.48
CA VAL A 72 0.13 -0.12 5.90
C VAL A 72 -1.18 0.62 6.19
N LEU A 73 -1.87 0.99 5.11
CA LEU A 73 -3.16 1.68 5.18
C LEU A 73 -4.28 0.74 4.70
N LEU A 74 -5.30 0.54 5.53
CA LEU A 74 -6.51 -0.17 5.16
C LEU A 74 -7.63 0.85 4.96
N VAL A 75 -8.28 0.83 3.79
CA VAL A 75 -9.36 1.76 3.44
C VAL A 75 -10.58 0.95 3.01
N GLY A 76 -11.57 0.85 3.90
CA GLY A 76 -12.83 0.15 3.67
C GLY A 76 -13.94 1.08 3.17
N LEU A 77 -15.11 0.51 2.89
CA LEU A 77 -16.30 1.29 2.48
C LEU A 77 -16.67 2.39 3.49
N ALA A 78 -16.51 2.14 4.79
CA ALA A 78 -16.78 3.14 5.81
C ALA A 78 -15.84 4.35 5.69
N ASP A 79 -14.57 4.14 5.34
CA ASP A 79 -13.61 5.23 5.14
C ASP A 79 -13.88 5.98 3.83
N LEU A 80 -14.33 5.26 2.79
CA LEU A 80 -14.62 5.84 1.47
C LEU A 80 -15.94 6.61 1.41
N TYR A 81 -16.96 6.15 2.12
CA TYR A 81 -18.33 6.66 2.03
C TYR A 81 -18.87 7.26 3.34
N GLY A 82 -18.15 7.10 4.45
CA GLY A 82 -18.58 7.57 5.77
C GLY A 82 -18.52 9.08 5.94
N GLY A 83 -17.76 9.78 5.08
CA GLY A 83 -17.45 11.20 5.28
C GLY A 83 -16.51 11.40 6.47
N LEU A 84 -15.52 12.28 6.29
CA LEU A 84 -14.61 12.70 7.37
C LEU A 84 -15.38 13.36 8.52
#